data_AF-A0A200J071-F1
#
_entry.id   AF-A0A200J071-F1
#
_cell.length_a   1.000
_cell.length_b   1.000
_cell.length_c   1.000
_cell.angle_alpha   90.00
_cell.angle_beta   90.00
_cell.angle_gamma   90.00
#
_symmetry.space_group_name_H-M   'P 1'
#
loop_
_entity.id
_entity.type
_entity.pdbx_description
1 polymer ?
#
loop_
_entity_poly.entity_id
_entity_poly.type
_entity_poly.pdbx_seq_one_letter_code
_entity_poly.pdbx_strand_id
1 'polypeptide(L)'
;MLLGVFFLFSLFGTNVEASELNVNNLDSISMVRVAKMINENYDTSSMTNEELDNLTINLLNQNLSKNTRSGVASPGKILNKREKELAKKYPSESVNCFFYADIASNAARKTFSNATTDGTDGNAFQHFYWNILMTDRYGAVVAERWGTAHEYGTSGPYTQMDLANNAAGRNTYNDCRNFTIGLMGRRPVAKDMADWTVKMIFNRRLYKLNSARTGLTATTGAGYTGKVYHQ
;
A
#
# COMPACT_ATOMS: atom_id res chain seq x y z
N MET A 1 32.45 -5.42 23.36
CA MET A 1 32.88 -5.16 21.96
C MET A 1 32.48 -6.36 21.12
N LEU A 2 31.39 -6.25 20.36
CA LEU A 2 30.95 -7.27 19.40
C LEU A 2 31.07 -6.63 18.01
N LEU A 3 31.98 -7.17 17.21
CA LEU A 3 32.26 -6.74 15.83
C LEU A 3 31.12 -7.19 14.92
N GLY A 4 30.29 -6.25 14.49
CA GLY A 4 29.34 -6.46 13.40
C GLY A 4 30.08 -6.42 12.06
N VAL A 5 30.04 -7.53 11.34
CA VAL A 5 30.59 -7.65 9.99
C VAL A 5 29.65 -6.90 9.03
N PHE A 6 30.06 -5.72 8.58
CA PHE A 6 29.42 -5.03 7.46
C PHE A 6 29.96 -5.61 6.15
N PHE A 7 29.13 -6.35 5.42
CA PHE A 7 29.40 -6.68 4.02
C PHE A 7 29.04 -5.46 3.15
N LEU A 8 30.05 -4.67 2.82
CA LEU A 8 29.98 -3.71 1.71
C LEU A 8 30.16 -4.48 0.40
N PHE A 9 29.08 -4.69 -0.35
CA PHE A 9 29.19 -5.05 -1.77
C PHE A 9 29.42 -3.76 -2.57
N SER A 10 30.63 -3.56 -3.08
CA SER A 10 30.87 -2.56 -4.12
C SER A 10 30.31 -3.08 -5.44
N LEU A 11 29.27 -2.45 -5.97
CA LEU A 11 28.78 -2.72 -7.31
C LEU A 11 29.71 -2.02 -8.31
N PHE A 12 30.66 -2.78 -8.87
CA PHE A 12 31.34 -2.39 -10.10
C PHE A 12 30.35 -2.47 -11.25
N GLY A 13 30.27 -1.38 -12.03
CA GLY A 13 29.42 -1.26 -13.21
C GLY A 13 29.75 -2.33 -14.24
N THR A 14 28.86 -3.32 -14.34
CA THR A 14 28.64 -4.05 -15.57
C THR A 14 27.30 -3.58 -16.11
N ASN A 15 27.22 -3.32 -17.42
CA ASN A 15 25.94 -3.10 -18.10
C ASN A 15 25.16 -4.42 -18.02
N VAL A 16 24.48 -4.65 -16.91
CA VAL A 16 23.53 -5.74 -16.74
C VAL A 16 22.31 -5.31 -17.55
N GLU A 17 22.05 -5.98 -18.68
CA GLU A 17 20.75 -5.88 -19.31
C GLU A 17 19.68 -6.13 -18.24
N ALA A 18 18.80 -5.16 -18.02
CA ALA A 18 17.75 -5.27 -17.03
C ALA A 18 16.97 -6.56 -17.30
N SER A 19 16.98 -7.50 -16.34
CA SER A 19 16.24 -8.74 -16.51
C SER A 19 14.76 -8.39 -16.70
N GLU A 20 14.10 -8.97 -17.70
CA GLU A 20 12.67 -8.69 -17.88
C GLU A 20 11.86 -9.23 -16.70
N LEU A 21 10.90 -8.44 -16.22
CA LEU A 21 10.02 -8.88 -15.13
C LEU A 21 9.05 -9.96 -15.61
N ASN A 22 9.11 -11.14 -14.99
CA ASN A 22 8.10 -12.19 -15.23
C ASN A 22 6.80 -11.86 -14.49
N VAL A 23 5.80 -11.36 -15.22
CA VAL A 23 4.52 -10.92 -14.64
C VAL A 23 3.48 -12.01 -14.42
N ASN A 24 3.67 -13.21 -14.97
CA ASN A 24 2.59 -14.19 -15.07
C ASN A 24 2.13 -14.69 -13.70
N ASN A 25 3.07 -14.79 -12.76
CA ASN A 25 2.86 -15.32 -11.41
C ASN A 25 3.02 -14.27 -10.31
N LEU A 26 2.94 -12.98 -10.65
CA LEU A 26 2.99 -11.93 -9.63
C LEU A 26 1.71 -11.96 -8.78
N ASP A 27 1.91 -12.13 -7.49
CA ASP A 27 0.87 -12.09 -6.47
C ASP A 27 1.21 -11.07 -5.38
N SER A 28 0.18 -10.62 -4.65
CA SER A 28 0.34 -9.62 -3.60
C SER A 28 1.32 -10.02 -2.49
N ILE A 29 1.51 -11.32 -2.22
CA ILE A 29 2.43 -11.79 -1.17
C ILE A 29 3.88 -11.61 -1.63
N SER A 30 4.19 -11.99 -2.87
CA SER A 30 5.51 -11.81 -3.47
C SER A 30 5.91 -10.34 -3.50
N MET A 31 4.95 -9.45 -3.83
CA MET A 31 5.16 -8.01 -3.84
C MET A 31 5.51 -7.46 -2.45
N VAL A 32 4.69 -7.78 -1.44
CA VAL A 32 4.93 -7.35 -0.05
C VAL A 32 6.26 -7.90 0.47
N ARG A 33 6.58 -9.16 0.16
CA ARG A 33 7.83 -9.80 0.58
C ARG A 33 9.03 -9.06 0.00
N VAL A 34 9.05 -8.78 -1.30
CA VAL A 34 10.17 -8.07 -1.93
C VAL A 34 10.31 -6.65 -1.40
N ALA A 35 9.21 -5.93 -1.19
CA ALA A 35 9.27 -4.60 -0.56
C ALA A 35 9.90 -4.64 0.84
N LYS A 36 9.52 -5.62 1.67
CA LYS A 36 10.13 -5.84 3.00
C LYS A 36 11.62 -6.15 2.87
N MET A 37 12.00 -7.05 1.96
CA MET A 37 13.40 -7.37 1.72
C MET A 37 14.23 -6.13 1.33
N ILE A 38 13.69 -5.28 0.46
CA ILE A 38 14.35 -4.03 0.06
C ILE A 38 14.51 -3.11 1.28
N ASN A 39 13.44 -2.85 2.01
CA ASN A 39 13.44 -1.94 3.17
C ASN A 39 14.33 -2.42 4.33
N GLU A 40 14.50 -3.73 4.50
CA GLU A 40 15.24 -4.32 5.61
C GLU A 40 16.73 -4.53 5.30
N ASN A 41 17.08 -4.77 4.02
CA ASN A 41 18.41 -5.26 3.66
C ASN A 41 19.20 -4.36 2.71
N TYR A 42 18.59 -3.29 2.17
CA TYR A 42 19.23 -2.42 1.18
C TYR A 42 19.12 -0.95 1.60
N ASP A 43 20.25 -0.23 1.54
CA ASP A 43 20.23 1.23 1.59
C ASP A 43 19.87 1.76 0.19
N THR A 44 18.67 2.30 0.06
CA THR A 44 18.13 2.83 -1.19
C THR A 44 18.25 4.35 -1.29
N SER A 45 18.86 5.01 -0.29
CA SER A 45 18.88 6.47 -0.19
C SER A 45 19.64 7.17 -1.33
N SER A 46 20.59 6.48 -1.94
CA SER A 46 21.41 6.97 -3.06
C SER A 46 21.04 6.35 -4.42
N MET A 47 20.09 5.41 -4.46
CA MET A 47 19.71 4.73 -5.70
C MET A 47 18.84 5.64 -6.57
N THR A 48 19.12 5.64 -7.87
CA THR A 48 18.21 6.14 -8.90
C THR A 48 16.97 5.24 -8.99
N ASN A 49 15.89 5.76 -9.60
CA ASN A 49 14.70 4.95 -9.84
C ASN A 49 15.00 3.72 -10.70
N GLU A 50 15.90 3.84 -11.67
CA GLU A 50 16.31 2.74 -12.55
C GLU A 50 17.07 1.65 -11.77
N GLU A 51 18.03 2.03 -10.92
CA GLU A 51 18.75 1.08 -10.06
C GLU A 51 17.80 0.35 -9.10
N LEU A 52 16.84 1.09 -8.51
CA LEU A 52 15.85 0.51 -7.61
C LEU A 52 14.86 -0.41 -8.36
N ASP A 53 14.46 -0.05 -9.58
CA ASP A 53 13.62 -0.89 -10.43
C ASP A 53 14.37 -2.18 -10.82
N ASN A 54 15.63 -2.09 -11.23
CA ASN A 54 16.46 -3.24 -11.57
C ASN A 54 16.68 -4.18 -10.37
N LEU A 55 16.97 -3.63 -9.19
CA LEU A 55 17.01 -4.40 -7.95
C LEU A 55 15.68 -5.11 -7.69
N THR A 56 14.57 -4.40 -7.82
CA THR A 56 13.24 -4.93 -7.58
C THR A 56 12.91 -6.08 -8.53
N ILE A 57 13.20 -5.94 -9.83
CA ILE A 57 12.96 -6.99 -10.82
C ILE A 57 13.79 -8.24 -10.50
N ASN A 58 15.08 -8.07 -10.19
CA ASN A 58 15.95 -9.18 -9.82
C ASN A 58 15.40 -9.95 -8.61
N LEU A 59 14.95 -9.24 -7.58
CA LEU A 59 14.39 -9.85 -6.38
C LEU A 59 13.03 -10.54 -6.66
N LEU A 60 12.16 -9.94 -7.46
CA LEU A 60 10.89 -10.56 -7.85
C LEU A 60 11.16 -11.85 -8.63
N ASN A 61 12.01 -11.82 -9.65
CA ASN A 61 12.34 -13.00 -10.47
C ASN A 61 12.93 -14.16 -9.63
N GLN A 62 13.76 -13.85 -8.63
CA GLN A 62 14.32 -14.86 -7.72
C GLN A 62 13.29 -15.46 -6.74
N ASN A 63 12.29 -14.67 -6.34
CA ASN A 63 11.32 -15.07 -5.31
C ASN A 63 10.03 -15.69 -5.88
N LEU A 64 9.78 -15.56 -7.18
CA LEU A 64 8.65 -16.23 -7.86
C LEU A 64 8.77 -17.77 -7.83
N SER A 65 9.99 -18.31 -7.71
CA SER A 65 10.28 -19.76 -7.78
C SER A 65 10.00 -20.55 -6.48
N LYS A 66 9.81 -19.88 -5.33
CA LYS A 66 9.78 -20.57 -4.01
C LYS A 66 8.38 -20.98 -3.50
N ASN A 67 7.32 -20.79 -4.27
CA ASN A 67 5.94 -21.08 -3.83
C ASN A 67 5.46 -22.51 -4.13
N THR A 68 6.23 -23.53 -3.74
CA THR A 68 5.65 -24.86 -3.47
C THR A 68 6.09 -25.33 -2.10
N ARG A 69 5.11 -25.50 -1.20
CA ARG A 69 5.13 -26.09 0.16
C ARG A 69 5.07 -25.09 1.31
N SER A 70 3.85 -24.65 1.64
CA SER A 70 3.37 -24.66 3.03
C SER A 70 1.84 -24.59 3.05
N GLY A 71 1.20 -25.54 3.72
CA GLY A 71 -0.25 -25.78 3.75
C GLY A 71 -1.05 -24.77 4.56
N VAL A 72 -0.84 -23.47 4.34
CA VAL A 72 -1.75 -22.42 4.79
C VAL A 72 -2.15 -21.61 3.55
N ALA A 73 -3.20 -22.06 2.88
CA ALA A 73 -3.71 -21.42 1.68
C ALA A 73 -4.39 -20.09 2.04
N SER A 74 -3.66 -19.00 1.87
CA SER A 74 -4.20 -17.90 1.08
C SER A 74 -3.16 -17.62 0.01
N PRO A 75 -3.31 -18.16 -1.22
CA PRO A 75 -2.53 -17.63 -2.33
C PRO A 75 -2.80 -16.12 -2.38
N GLY A 76 -1.75 -15.31 -2.39
CA GLY A 76 -1.90 -13.87 -2.54
C GLY A 76 -2.81 -13.56 -3.73
N LYS A 77 -3.55 -12.45 -3.67
CA LYS A 77 -4.38 -12.04 -4.82
C LYS A 77 -3.43 -11.88 -6.00
N ILE A 78 -3.66 -12.68 -7.05
CA ILE A 78 -2.94 -12.52 -8.32
C ILE A 78 -3.25 -11.13 -8.84
N LEU A 79 -2.21 -10.41 -9.27
CA LEU A 79 -2.38 -9.07 -9.80
C LEU A 79 -3.34 -9.07 -11.00
N ASN A 80 -4.22 -8.07 -11.07
CA ASN A 80 -5.08 -7.88 -12.22
C ASN A 80 -4.28 -7.38 -13.44
N LYS A 81 -4.93 -7.32 -14.60
CA LYS A 81 -4.27 -6.93 -15.87
C LYS A 81 -3.58 -5.56 -15.77
N ARG A 82 -4.22 -4.54 -15.18
CA ARG A 82 -3.65 -3.19 -15.07
C ARG A 82 -2.53 -3.11 -14.05
N GLU A 83 -2.66 -3.81 -12.92
CA GLU A 83 -1.58 -3.90 -11.93
C GLU A 83 -0.33 -4.57 -12.54
N LYS A 84 -0.50 -5.63 -13.36
CA LYS A 84 0.61 -6.28 -14.10
C LYS A 84 1.26 -5.34 -15.11
N GLU A 85 0.48 -4.59 -15.88
CA GLU A 85 0.99 -3.59 -16.82
C GLU A 85 1.81 -2.50 -16.10
N LEU A 86 1.30 -2.01 -14.96
CA LEU A 86 2.03 -1.04 -14.14
C LEU A 86 3.27 -1.64 -13.50
N ALA A 87 3.24 -2.88 -13.02
CA ALA A 87 4.38 -3.54 -12.41
C ALA A 87 5.55 -3.71 -13.39
N LYS A 88 5.29 -3.92 -14.69
CA LYS A 88 6.34 -3.89 -15.71
C LYS A 88 6.99 -2.51 -15.87
N LYS A 89 6.17 -1.46 -15.77
CA LYS A 89 6.60 -0.09 -16.06
C LYS A 89 7.25 0.59 -14.85
N TYR A 90 6.82 0.23 -13.64
CA TYR A 90 7.27 0.80 -12.37
C TYR A 90 7.47 -0.31 -11.32
N PRO A 91 8.46 -1.21 -11.47
CA PRO A 91 8.67 -2.34 -10.57
C PRO A 91 8.78 -1.95 -9.10
N SER A 92 9.64 -0.98 -8.76
CA SER A 92 9.87 -0.55 -7.38
C SER A 92 8.64 0.11 -6.75
N GLU A 93 7.89 0.88 -7.53
CA GLU A 93 6.61 1.42 -7.09
C GLU A 93 5.59 0.30 -6.82
N SER A 94 5.60 -0.75 -7.65
CA SER A 94 4.63 -1.84 -7.55
C SER A 94 4.76 -2.57 -6.22
N VAL A 95 5.97 -2.97 -5.82
CA VAL A 95 6.19 -3.67 -4.55
C VAL A 95 5.82 -2.79 -3.37
N ASN A 96 6.14 -1.49 -3.42
CA ASN A 96 5.79 -0.53 -2.37
C ASN A 96 4.28 -0.27 -2.29
N CYS A 97 3.59 -0.23 -3.43
CA CYS A 97 2.14 -0.10 -3.51
C CYS A 97 1.43 -1.20 -2.72
N PHE A 98 1.82 -2.47 -2.94
CA PHE A 98 1.27 -3.61 -2.20
C PHE A 98 1.73 -3.63 -0.73
N PHE A 99 2.94 -3.17 -0.43
CA PHE A 99 3.42 -3.03 0.94
C PHE A 99 2.58 -2.02 1.75
N TYR A 100 2.29 -0.85 1.18
CA TYR A 100 1.40 0.11 1.85
C TYR A 100 -0.04 -0.39 1.96
N ALA A 101 -0.51 -1.19 1.00
CA ALA A 101 -1.80 -1.86 1.12
C ALA A 101 -1.80 -2.89 2.28
N ASP A 102 -0.71 -3.63 2.49
CA ASP A 102 -0.54 -4.53 3.64
C ASP A 102 -0.54 -3.76 4.97
N ILE A 103 0.21 -2.65 5.07
CA ILE A 103 0.20 -1.76 6.24
C ILE A 103 -1.23 -1.26 6.52
N ALA A 104 -1.92 -0.75 5.50
CA ALA A 104 -3.26 -0.21 5.67
C ALA A 104 -4.27 -1.28 6.08
N SER A 105 -4.19 -2.46 5.49
CA SER A 105 -5.04 -3.61 5.82
C SER A 105 -4.80 -4.10 7.26
N ASN A 106 -3.53 -4.18 7.67
CA ASN A 106 -3.17 -4.57 9.04
C ASN A 106 -3.65 -3.55 10.07
N ALA A 107 -3.50 -2.26 9.78
CA ALA A 107 -4.03 -1.18 10.61
C ALA A 107 -5.56 -1.27 10.71
N ALA A 108 -6.25 -1.39 9.58
CA ALA A 108 -7.71 -1.51 9.51
C ALA A 108 -8.22 -2.67 10.39
N ARG A 109 -7.66 -3.88 10.24
CA ARG A 109 -8.07 -5.07 11.00
C ARG A 109 -7.91 -4.95 12.51
N LYS A 110 -6.97 -4.14 12.98
CA LYS A 110 -6.76 -3.91 14.42
C LYS A 110 -7.62 -2.76 14.94
N THR A 111 -7.87 -1.76 14.10
CA THR A 111 -8.64 -0.55 14.44
C THR A 111 -10.15 -0.74 14.30
N PHE A 112 -10.60 -1.63 13.41
CA PHE A 112 -12.00 -1.90 13.13
C PHE A 112 -12.31 -3.40 13.11
N SER A 113 -13.32 -3.83 13.88
CA SER A 113 -13.77 -5.23 13.92
C SER A 113 -14.45 -5.68 12.62
N ASN A 114 -14.87 -4.75 11.77
CA ASN A 114 -15.54 -5.02 10.49
C ASN A 114 -14.63 -4.82 9.27
N ALA A 115 -13.31 -4.64 9.46
CA ALA A 115 -12.38 -4.28 8.38
C ALA A 115 -12.26 -5.32 7.25
N THR A 116 -12.56 -6.60 7.51
CA THR A 116 -12.53 -7.66 6.49
C THR A 116 -13.80 -7.74 5.67
N THR A 117 -14.80 -6.91 5.96
CA THR A 117 -16.08 -6.88 5.27
C THR A 117 -16.13 -5.68 4.35
N ASP A 118 -16.30 -5.91 3.05
CA ASP A 118 -16.39 -4.85 2.05
C ASP A 118 -17.56 -3.91 2.34
N GLY A 119 -17.39 -2.64 1.97
CA GLY A 119 -18.43 -1.63 2.12
C GLY A 119 -18.66 -1.14 3.55
N THR A 120 -17.72 -1.36 4.46
CA THR A 120 -17.80 -0.96 5.87
C THR A 120 -16.86 0.20 6.21
N ASP A 121 -16.99 0.77 7.40
CA ASP A 121 -16.10 1.82 7.90
C ASP A 121 -14.63 1.33 7.99
N GLY A 122 -14.39 0.06 8.36
CA GLY A 122 -13.05 -0.51 8.37
C GLY A 122 -12.46 -0.69 6.96
N ASN A 123 -13.28 -1.03 5.98
CA ASN A 123 -12.85 -1.07 4.58
C ASN A 123 -12.61 0.35 4.03
N ALA A 124 -13.44 1.34 4.39
CA ALA A 124 -13.21 2.74 4.09
C ALA A 124 -11.89 3.27 4.68
N PHE A 125 -11.58 2.90 5.93
CA PHE A 125 -10.29 3.18 6.58
C PHE A 125 -9.14 2.66 5.73
N GLN A 126 -9.20 1.39 5.30
CA GLN A 126 -8.14 0.74 4.54
C GLN A 126 -7.83 1.49 3.23
N HIS A 127 -8.84 1.78 2.42
CA HIS A 127 -8.69 2.44 1.12
C HIS A 127 -8.13 3.86 1.25
N PHE A 128 -8.67 4.63 2.21
CA PHE A 128 -8.20 5.97 2.50
C PHE A 128 -6.75 5.97 3.01
N TYR A 129 -6.45 5.12 3.99
CA TYR A 129 -5.14 5.09 4.62
C TYR A 129 -4.07 4.52 3.67
N TRP A 130 -4.41 3.58 2.80
CA TRP A 130 -3.50 3.16 1.74
C TRP A 130 -3.14 4.33 0.80
N ASN A 131 -4.14 5.13 0.39
CA ASN A 131 -3.90 6.25 -0.51
C ASN A 131 -3.15 7.41 0.14
N ILE A 132 -3.34 7.65 1.45
CA ILE A 132 -2.57 8.69 2.16
C ILE A 132 -1.10 8.30 2.27
N LEU A 133 -0.78 7.02 2.54
CA LEU A 133 0.59 6.49 2.57
C LEU A 133 1.26 6.60 1.20
N MET A 134 0.54 6.20 0.14
CA MET A 134 1.03 6.32 -1.24
C MET A 134 1.28 7.79 -1.62
N THR A 135 0.41 8.70 -1.18
CA THR A 135 0.55 10.13 -1.49
C THR A 135 1.72 10.77 -0.74
N ASP A 136 1.97 10.37 0.51
CA ASP A 136 3.16 10.82 1.24
C ASP A 136 4.46 10.43 0.53
N ARG A 137 4.53 9.18 0.03
CA ARG A 137 5.73 8.64 -0.60
C ARG A 137 5.95 9.13 -2.03
N TYR A 138 4.91 9.11 -2.86
CA TYR A 138 5.02 9.28 -4.31
C TYR A 138 4.17 10.43 -4.88
N GLY A 139 3.37 11.09 -4.04
CA GLY A 139 2.42 12.11 -4.47
C GLY A 139 1.13 11.55 -5.08
N ALA A 140 0.18 12.45 -5.29
CA ALA A 140 -1.21 12.10 -5.61
C ALA A 140 -1.34 11.38 -6.97
N VAL A 141 -0.53 11.73 -7.97
CA VAL A 141 -0.59 11.14 -9.32
C VAL A 141 -0.27 9.65 -9.28
N VAL A 142 0.77 9.26 -8.53
CA VAL A 142 1.16 7.85 -8.41
C VAL A 142 0.14 7.07 -7.59
N ALA A 143 -0.35 7.67 -6.49
CA ALA A 143 -1.41 7.07 -5.67
C ALA A 143 -2.70 6.84 -6.48
N GLU A 144 -3.09 7.79 -7.35
CA GLU A 144 -4.26 7.66 -8.21
C GLU A 144 -4.09 6.55 -9.25
N ARG A 145 -2.93 6.49 -9.91
CA ARG A 145 -2.61 5.48 -10.91
C ARG A 145 -2.75 4.07 -10.33
N TRP A 146 -2.17 3.82 -9.16
CA TRP A 146 -2.22 2.51 -8.51
C TRP A 146 -3.59 2.21 -7.89
N GLY A 147 -4.21 3.19 -7.24
CA GLY A 147 -5.56 3.05 -6.67
C GLY A 147 -6.59 2.72 -7.75
N THR A 148 -6.54 3.38 -8.90
CA THR A 148 -7.44 3.10 -10.03
C THR A 148 -7.16 1.76 -10.68
N ALA A 149 -5.88 1.38 -10.80
CA ALA A 149 -5.51 0.07 -11.33
C ALA A 149 -6.00 -1.08 -10.44
N HIS A 150 -6.00 -0.92 -9.11
CA HIS A 150 -6.48 -1.94 -8.18
C HIS A 150 -7.97 -2.28 -8.38
N GLU A 151 -8.77 -1.25 -8.68
CA GLU A 151 -10.20 -1.36 -8.96
C GLU A 151 -10.52 -1.81 -10.40
N TYR A 152 -9.51 -2.10 -11.22
CA TYR A 152 -9.75 -2.49 -12.61
C TYR A 152 -10.49 -3.83 -12.71
N GLY A 153 -11.55 -3.85 -13.52
CA GLY A 153 -12.36 -5.03 -13.77
C GLY A 153 -13.46 -5.27 -12.73
N THR A 154 -13.61 -4.38 -11.74
CA THR A 154 -14.74 -4.36 -10.81
C THR A 154 -15.67 -3.19 -11.12
N SER A 155 -16.94 -3.28 -10.69
CA SER A 155 -17.92 -2.20 -10.85
C SER A 155 -19.01 -2.26 -9.79
N GLY A 156 -19.82 -1.20 -9.70
CA GLY A 156 -20.94 -1.11 -8.76
C GLY A 156 -20.61 -0.35 -7.47
N PRO A 157 -21.51 -0.39 -6.48
CA PRO A 157 -21.40 0.44 -5.27
C PRO A 157 -20.13 0.23 -4.45
N TYR A 158 -19.60 -1.00 -4.43
CA TYR A 158 -18.33 -1.33 -3.76
C TYR A 158 -17.15 -0.59 -4.40
N THR A 159 -16.94 -0.79 -5.70
CA THR A 159 -15.91 -0.08 -6.48
C THR A 159 -16.05 1.43 -6.38
N GLN A 160 -17.27 1.96 -6.39
CA GLN A 160 -17.51 3.40 -6.22
C GLN A 160 -17.05 3.90 -4.84
N MET A 161 -17.33 3.13 -3.78
CA MET A 161 -16.87 3.45 -2.43
C MET A 161 -15.34 3.41 -2.33
N ASP A 162 -14.71 2.37 -2.89
CA ASP A 162 -13.26 2.21 -2.89
C ASP A 162 -12.58 3.37 -3.63
N LEU A 163 -13.04 3.71 -4.84
CA LEU A 163 -12.56 4.85 -5.62
C LEU A 163 -12.75 6.19 -4.87
N ALA A 164 -13.91 6.39 -4.24
CA ALA A 164 -14.19 7.62 -3.49
C ALA A 164 -13.27 7.78 -2.27
N ASN A 165 -13.06 6.72 -1.50
CA ASN A 165 -12.17 6.74 -0.34
C ASN A 165 -10.70 6.81 -0.74
N ASN A 166 -10.31 6.15 -1.83
CA ASN A 166 -8.99 6.30 -2.44
C ASN A 166 -8.75 7.78 -2.78
N ALA A 167 -9.68 8.43 -3.48
CA ALA A 167 -9.58 9.85 -3.84
C ALA A 167 -9.53 10.77 -2.62
N ALA A 168 -10.38 10.53 -1.61
CA ALA A 168 -10.36 11.29 -0.37
C ALA A 168 -8.99 11.21 0.34
N GLY A 169 -8.35 10.04 0.37
CA GLY A 169 -7.02 9.86 0.96
C GLY A 169 -5.96 10.73 0.29
N ARG A 170 -5.93 10.73 -1.06
CA ARG A 170 -4.98 11.54 -1.84
C ARG A 170 -5.21 13.03 -1.67
N ASN A 171 -6.48 13.46 -1.73
CA ASN A 171 -6.83 14.87 -1.72
C ASN A 171 -6.62 15.53 -0.34
N THR A 172 -6.67 14.75 0.75
CA THR A 172 -6.55 15.27 2.12
C THR A 172 -5.18 15.08 2.74
N TYR A 173 -4.23 14.45 2.04
CA TYR A 173 -2.86 14.27 2.55
C TYR A 173 -2.20 15.60 2.94
N ASN A 174 -2.36 16.65 2.12
CA ASN A 174 -1.78 17.96 2.44
C ASN A 174 -2.40 18.58 3.71
N ASP A 175 -3.69 18.36 3.95
CA ASP A 175 -4.36 18.79 5.18
C ASP A 175 -3.80 18.04 6.40
N CYS A 176 -3.63 16.72 6.27
CA CYS A 176 -3.00 15.89 7.29
C CYS A 176 -1.58 16.40 7.59
N ARG A 177 -0.78 16.63 6.55
CA ARG A 177 0.60 17.10 6.66
C ARG A 177 0.67 18.46 7.35
N ASN A 178 -0.14 19.42 6.90
CA ASN A 178 -0.15 20.77 7.46
C ASN A 178 -0.62 20.76 8.93
N PHE A 179 -1.62 19.94 9.25
CA PHE A 179 -2.07 19.74 10.62
C PHE A 179 -0.96 19.18 11.52
N THR A 180 -0.26 18.13 11.07
CA THR A 180 0.83 17.53 11.87
C THR A 180 2.03 18.47 12.01
N ILE A 181 2.40 19.22 10.97
CA ILE A 181 3.47 20.22 11.06
C ILE A 181 3.09 21.32 12.05
N GLY A 182 1.87 21.86 11.97
CA GLY A 182 1.41 22.90 12.90
C GLY A 182 1.35 22.44 14.35
N LEU A 183 0.98 21.18 14.60
CA LEU A 183 0.84 20.63 15.95
C LEU A 183 2.16 20.12 16.53
N MET A 184 3.01 19.48 15.72
CA MET A 184 4.16 18.71 16.19
C MET A 184 5.51 19.23 15.66
N GLY A 185 5.52 20.20 14.75
CA GLY A 185 6.76 20.72 14.16
C GLY A 185 7.50 19.74 13.24
N ARG A 186 6.85 18.64 12.82
CA ARG A 186 7.45 17.61 11.96
C ARG A 186 6.47 17.11 10.90
N ARG A 187 6.98 16.47 9.85
CA ARG A 187 6.17 15.75 8.86
C ARG A 187 5.40 14.59 9.53
N PRO A 188 4.22 14.21 8.99
CA PRO A 188 3.47 13.08 9.52
C PRO A 188 4.22 11.77 9.32
N VAL A 189 4.15 10.90 10.32
CA VAL A 189 4.53 9.48 10.20
C VAL A 189 3.28 8.63 9.98
N ALA A 190 3.46 7.34 9.68
CA ALA A 190 2.37 6.37 9.48
C ALA A 190 1.29 6.45 10.58
N LYS A 191 1.71 6.54 11.85
CA LYS A 191 0.78 6.73 12.98
C LYS A 191 -0.12 7.95 12.81
N ASP A 192 0.43 9.12 12.50
CA ASP A 192 -0.34 10.36 12.40
C ASP A 192 -1.36 10.28 11.25
N MET A 193 -0.97 9.62 10.16
CA MET A 193 -1.84 9.36 9.01
C MET A 193 -2.96 8.37 9.33
N ALA A 194 -2.70 7.35 10.14
CA ALA A 194 -3.74 6.44 10.65
C ALA A 194 -4.72 7.17 11.58
N ASP A 195 -4.20 7.99 12.51
CA ASP A 195 -5.01 8.83 13.40
C ASP A 195 -5.87 9.83 12.59
N TRP A 196 -5.30 10.43 11.55
CA TRP A 196 -6.01 11.29 10.62
C TRP A 196 -7.15 10.56 9.90
N THR A 197 -6.91 9.31 9.49
CA THR A 197 -7.94 8.49 8.85
C THR A 197 -9.12 8.24 9.78
N VAL A 198 -8.87 7.89 11.05
CA VAL A 198 -9.93 7.75 12.05
C VAL A 198 -10.69 9.07 12.25
N LYS A 199 -9.98 10.20 12.29
CA LYS A 199 -10.60 11.53 12.34
C LYS A 199 -11.54 11.77 11.14
N MET A 200 -11.14 11.40 9.93
CA MET A 200 -12.00 11.54 8.73
C MET A 200 -13.24 10.65 8.80
N ILE A 201 -13.11 9.44 9.35
CA ILE A 201 -14.24 8.53 9.57
C ILE A 201 -15.29 9.15 10.49
N PHE A 202 -14.87 9.64 11.67
CA PHE A 202 -15.79 10.23 12.64
C PHE A 202 -16.33 11.60 12.22
N ASN A 203 -15.58 12.34 11.39
CA ASN A 203 -16.06 13.58 10.76
C ASN A 203 -16.98 13.33 9.56
N ARG A 204 -17.36 12.08 9.27
CA ARG A 204 -18.27 11.72 8.17
C ARG A 204 -17.75 12.17 6.80
N ARG A 205 -16.43 12.19 6.63
CA ARG A 205 -15.76 12.61 5.40
C ARG A 205 -15.46 11.46 4.45
N LEU A 206 -15.64 10.22 4.90
CA LEU A 206 -15.47 8.99 4.10
C LEU A 206 -16.81 8.32 3.82
N TYR A 207 -16.80 7.35 2.91
CA TYR A 207 -17.99 6.63 2.48
C TYR A 207 -17.93 5.16 2.86
N LYS A 208 -19.09 4.61 3.22
CA LYS A 208 -19.38 3.18 3.31
C LYS A 208 -20.61 2.86 2.45
N LEU A 209 -20.96 1.59 2.29
CA LEU A 209 -22.23 1.23 1.67
C LEU A 209 -23.39 1.46 2.66
N ASN A 210 -24.55 1.85 2.13
CA ASN A 210 -25.80 1.86 2.88
C ASN A 210 -26.22 0.43 3.28
N SER A 211 -27.18 0.30 4.19
CA SER A 211 -27.62 -1.03 4.68
C SER A 211 -28.17 -1.94 3.58
N ALA A 212 -28.74 -1.36 2.51
CA ALA A 212 -29.22 -2.08 1.34
C ALA A 212 -28.11 -2.52 0.36
N ARG A 213 -26.85 -2.08 0.58
CA ARG A 213 -25.69 -2.30 -0.28
C ARG A 213 -25.85 -1.80 -1.72
N THR A 214 -26.74 -0.84 -1.95
CA THR A 214 -27.05 -0.29 -3.29
C THR A 214 -26.45 1.08 -3.56
N GLY A 215 -25.92 1.74 -2.54
CA GLY A 215 -25.35 3.08 -2.67
C GLY A 215 -24.49 3.46 -1.48
N LEU A 216 -23.90 4.65 -1.55
CA LEU A 216 -22.95 5.14 -0.57
C LEU A 216 -23.66 5.95 0.52
N THR A 217 -23.15 5.86 1.75
CA THR A 217 -23.51 6.74 2.87
C THR A 217 -22.25 7.10 3.64
N ALA A 218 -22.28 8.19 4.41
CA ALA A 218 -21.11 8.59 5.18
C ALA A 218 -20.75 7.56 6.27
N THR A 219 -19.47 7.41 6.55
CA THR A 219 -18.98 6.62 7.69
C THR A 219 -19.47 7.16 9.02
N THR A 220 -19.50 6.30 10.03
CA THR A 220 -20.04 6.61 11.37
C THR A 220 -19.12 6.19 12.51
N GLY A 221 -17.99 5.54 12.23
CA GLY A 221 -17.15 4.86 13.22
C GLY A 221 -17.62 3.45 13.57
N ALA A 222 -18.51 2.84 12.77
CA ALA A 222 -19.04 1.51 13.06
C ALA A 222 -17.92 0.46 13.06
N GLY A 223 -17.82 -0.32 14.14
CA GLY A 223 -16.79 -1.34 14.31
C GLY A 223 -15.47 -0.83 14.89
N TYR A 224 -15.32 0.47 15.19
CA TYR A 224 -14.10 1.02 15.80
C TYR A 224 -13.81 0.37 17.16
N THR A 225 -12.58 -0.10 17.37
CA THR A 225 -12.17 -0.85 18.58
C THR A 225 -11.72 0.05 19.74
N GLY A 226 -11.73 1.37 19.56
CA GLY A 226 -11.25 2.33 20.56
C GLY A 226 -9.74 2.60 20.49
N LYS A 227 -9.00 1.91 19.62
CA LYS A 227 -7.55 2.09 19.45
C LYS A 227 -7.17 2.20 17.98
N VAL A 228 -6.33 3.18 17.67
CA VAL A 228 -5.70 3.32 16.36
C VAL A 228 -4.42 2.50 16.32
N TYR A 229 -4.26 1.69 15.29
CA TYR A 229 -3.09 0.85 15.10
C TYR A 229 -2.37 1.24 13.81
N HIS A 230 -1.05 1.14 13.85
CA HIS A 230 -0.17 1.28 12.70
C HIS A 230 0.97 0.25 12.84
N GLN A 231 1.63 -0.06 11.73
CA GLN A 231 2.93 -0.73 11.75
C GLN A 231 4.05 0.31 11.69
#